data_AF-A0A3D5CZ57-F1
#
_entry.id   AF-A0A3D5CZ57-F1
#
_cell.length_a   1.000
_cell.length_b   1.000
_cell.length_c   1.000
_cell.angle_alpha   90.00
_cell.angle_beta   90.00
_cell.angle_gamma   90.00
#
_symmetry.space_group_name_H-M   'P 1'
#
loop_
_entity.id
_entity.type
_entity.pdbx_description
1 polymer ?
#
loop_
_entity_poly.entity_id
_entity_poly.type
_entity_poly.pdbx_seq_one_letter_code
_entity_poly.pdbx_strand_id
1 'polypeptide(L)'
;MRFHFHISFTGLCQHNNLYCLQQLSGEASMANIEVIETSPNSFSVTVHGSHITTHQVSVKPDYAGQLLDATHNASELVAASFQFLLDRESNTSILRSFDLSVIERYFPEYPKAINRYLK
;
A
#
# COMPACT_ATOMS: atom_id res chain seq x y z
N MET A 1 -10.99 15.73 -15.26
CA MET A 1 -10.85 14.39 -15.86
C MET A 1 -11.50 13.39 -14.92
N ARG A 2 -12.56 12.69 -15.36
CA ARG A 2 -13.25 11.65 -14.58
C ARG A 2 -13.00 10.32 -15.29
N PHE A 3 -12.28 9.40 -14.64
CA PHE A 3 -12.12 8.04 -15.14
C PHE A 3 -13.19 7.15 -14.50
N HIS A 4 -14.16 6.72 -15.30
CA HIS A 4 -15.11 5.66 -14.94
C HIS A 4 -14.48 4.33 -15.36
N PHE A 5 -14.42 3.34 -14.48
CA PHE A 5 -14.19 1.95 -14.92
C PHE A 5 -15.05 0.97 -14.12
N HIS A 6 -15.83 0.17 -14.85
CA HIS A 6 -16.62 -0.94 -14.36
C HIS A 6 -15.71 -2.15 -14.10
N ILE A 7 -15.86 -2.82 -12.96
CA ILE A 7 -15.24 -4.12 -12.68
C ILE A 7 -16.35 -5.16 -12.56
N SER A 8 -16.42 -6.09 -13.52
CA SER A 8 -17.29 -7.28 -13.44
C SER A 8 -16.50 -8.42 -12.80
N PHE A 9 -17.04 -8.96 -11.70
CA PHE A 9 -16.46 -10.07 -10.94
C PHE A 9 -17.11 -11.40 -11.38
N THR A 10 -16.34 -12.32 -11.94
CA THR A 10 -16.70 -13.75 -11.98
C THR A 10 -15.43 -14.60 -11.92
N GLY A 11 -15.32 -15.46 -10.91
CA GLY A 11 -14.27 -16.48 -10.84
C GLY A 11 -14.48 -17.42 -9.65
N LEU A 12 -15.19 -18.53 -9.88
CA LEU A 12 -15.33 -19.67 -8.97
C LEU A 12 -14.00 -20.44 -8.84
N CYS A 13 -13.63 -20.83 -7.62
CA CYS A 13 -12.56 -21.79 -7.35
C CYS A 13 -13.15 -23.20 -7.12
N GLN A 14 -12.62 -24.20 -7.84
CA GLN A 14 -12.99 -25.61 -7.70
C GLN A 14 -11.79 -26.41 -7.16
N HIS A 15 -11.98 -27.01 -5.98
CA HIS A 15 -11.33 -28.16 -5.32
C HIS A 15 -10.12 -28.85 -6.01
N ASN A 16 -8.98 -29.00 -5.32
CA ASN A 16 -8.55 -30.24 -4.61
C ASN A 16 -7.04 -30.24 -4.23
N ASN A 17 -6.76 -30.64 -2.98
CA ASN A 17 -5.58 -31.38 -2.50
C ASN A 17 -4.23 -30.67 -2.15
N LEU A 18 -3.97 -30.64 -0.83
CA LEU A 18 -2.71 -30.64 -0.04
C LEU A 18 -1.50 -29.79 -0.49
N TYR A 19 -1.51 -28.50 -0.14
CA TYR A 19 -0.38 -27.82 0.50
C TYR A 19 -0.92 -26.78 1.50
N CYS A 20 -1.05 -27.19 2.76
CA CYS A 20 -1.40 -26.34 3.87
C CYS A 20 -0.13 -26.09 4.68
N LEU A 21 0.46 -24.89 4.59
CA LEU A 21 1.22 -24.20 5.64
C LEU A 21 1.68 -22.81 5.14
N GLN A 22 1.38 -21.79 5.93
CA GLN A 22 1.68 -20.35 5.79
C GLN A 22 0.78 -19.52 4.86
N GLN A 23 -0.30 -18.94 5.42
CA GLN A 23 -0.53 -17.50 5.37
C GLN A 23 -1.64 -17.15 6.38
N LEU A 24 -1.27 -16.53 7.50
CA LEU A 24 -2.21 -15.92 8.43
C LEU A 24 -2.59 -14.52 7.92
N SER A 25 -3.86 -14.19 8.12
CA SER A 25 -4.49 -12.86 8.13
C SER A 25 -5.05 -12.28 6.81
N GLY A 26 -6.37 -12.35 6.71
CA GLY A 26 -7.18 -11.20 6.29
C GLY A 26 -7.47 -11.08 4.79
N GLU A 27 -8.62 -11.61 4.37
CA GLU A 27 -9.26 -11.30 3.09
C GLU A 27 -9.59 -9.80 2.98
N ALA A 28 -8.70 -9.04 2.36
CA ALA A 28 -9.00 -7.82 1.60
C ALA A 28 -7.91 -7.66 0.54
N SER A 29 -8.24 -7.99 -0.72
CA SER A 29 -7.43 -7.73 -1.94
C SER A 29 -5.95 -8.11 -1.86
N MET A 30 -5.61 -9.30 -2.39
CA MET A 30 -4.29 -9.94 -2.33
C MET A 30 -3.17 -9.23 -3.11
N ALA A 31 -2.79 -8.02 -2.72
CA ALA A 31 -1.51 -7.45 -3.11
C ALA A 31 -0.52 -7.69 -1.97
N ASN A 32 0.51 -8.51 -2.20
CA ASN A 32 1.60 -8.64 -1.22
C ASN A 32 2.52 -7.40 -1.36
N ILE A 33 2.77 -6.72 -0.25
CA ILE A 33 3.54 -5.46 -0.22
C ILE A 33 4.80 -5.72 0.60
N GLU A 34 5.95 -5.63 -0.06
CA GLU A 34 7.25 -5.75 0.57
C GLU A 34 7.88 -4.37 0.71
N VAL A 35 8.29 -3.99 1.93
CA VAL A 35 8.91 -2.69 2.22
C VAL A 35 10.33 -2.91 2.72
N ILE A 36 11.30 -2.32 2.04
CA ILE A 36 12.73 -2.41 2.37
C ILE A 36 13.28 -1.01 2.56
N GLU A 37 13.78 -0.70 3.75
CA GLU A 37 14.51 0.56 3.97
C GLU A 37 15.85 0.50 3.24
N THR A 38 16.05 1.41 2.29
CA THR A 38 17.29 1.48 1.48
C THR A 38 18.25 2.52 2.03
N SER A 39 17.74 3.55 2.69
CA SER A 39 18.49 4.63 3.32
C SER A 39 17.62 5.26 4.40
N PRO A 40 18.18 6.06 5.34
CA PRO A 40 17.37 6.77 6.32
C PRO A 40 16.24 7.53 5.60
N ASN A 41 15.01 7.31 6.04
CA ASN A 41 13.83 7.97 5.49
C ASN A 41 13.50 7.62 4.03
N SER A 42 14.10 6.58 3.45
CA SER A 42 13.86 6.15 2.07
C SER A 42 13.64 4.64 1.97
N PHE A 43 12.52 4.28 1.37
CA PHE A 43 12.01 2.92 1.32
C PHE A 43 11.80 2.50 -0.14
N SER A 44 12.19 1.27 -0.46
CA SER A 44 11.81 0.60 -1.69
C SER A 44 10.61 -0.29 -1.39
N VAL A 45 9.55 -0.14 -2.16
CA VAL A 45 8.31 -0.89 -2.00
C VAL A 45 8.04 -1.72 -3.24
N THR A 46 7.91 -3.03 -3.07
CA THR A 46 7.52 -3.95 -4.12
C THR A 46 6.09 -4.39 -3.88
N VAL A 47 5.22 -4.14 -4.85
CA VAL A 47 3.81 -4.55 -4.81
C VAL A 47 3.61 -5.71 -5.77
N HIS A 48 3.25 -6.87 -5.23
CA HIS A 48 2.87 -8.06 -5.97
C HIS A 48 1.35 -8.10 -6.11
N GLY A 49 0.83 -7.30 -7.04
CA GLY A 49 -0.57 -7.34 -7.46
C GLY A 49 -0.73 -8.14 -8.76
N SER A 50 -1.62 -7.67 -9.65
CA SER A 50 -1.74 -8.23 -11.01
C SER A 50 -0.46 -8.08 -11.83
N HIS A 51 0.32 -7.04 -11.55
CA HIS A 51 1.67 -6.83 -12.05
C HIS A 51 2.61 -6.58 -10.87
N ILE A 52 3.88 -6.99 -10.99
CA ILE A 52 4.88 -6.64 -9.99
C ILE A 52 5.39 -5.24 -10.31
N THR A 53 5.28 -4.32 -9.35
CA THR A 53 5.77 -2.95 -9.48
C THR A 53 6.66 -2.59 -8.31
N THR A 54 7.74 -1.86 -8.60
CA THR A 54 8.69 -1.38 -7.58
C THR A 54 8.65 0.14 -7.54
N HIS A 55 8.61 0.69 -6.34
CA HIS A 55 8.44 2.11 -6.07
C HIS A 55 9.44 2.59 -5.01
N GLN A 56 10.05 3.74 -5.24
CA GLN A 56 10.90 4.41 -4.27
C GLN A 56 10.10 5.48 -3.53
N VAL A 57 10.01 5.38 -2.21
CA VAL A 57 9.27 6.34 -1.38
C VAL A 57 10.17 6.97 -0.35
N SER A 58 10.17 8.31 -0.32
CA SER A 58 10.84 9.07 0.72
C SER A 58 9.83 9.58 1.74
N VAL A 59 10.18 9.48 3.02
CA VAL A 59 9.31 9.85 4.15
C VAL A 59 10.05 10.83 5.04
N LYS A 60 9.66 12.11 4.96
CA LYS A 60 10.23 13.12 5.86
C LYS A 60 9.87 12.81 7.31
N PRO A 61 10.83 12.90 8.24
CA PRO A 61 10.58 12.60 9.66
C PRO A 61 9.53 13.55 10.25
N ASP A 62 9.55 14.83 9.88
CA ASP A 62 8.54 15.81 10.31
C ASP A 62 7.13 15.47 9.84
N TYR A 63 6.99 14.82 8.68
CA TYR A 63 5.69 14.42 8.14
C TYR A 63 5.22 13.11 8.78
N ALA A 64 6.13 12.13 8.93
CA ALA A 64 5.84 10.90 9.66
C ALA A 64 5.37 11.18 11.10
N GLY A 65 6.02 12.09 11.81
CA GLY A 65 5.63 12.45 13.18
C GLY A 65 4.28 13.16 13.31
N GLN A 66 3.70 13.66 12.21
CA GLN A 66 2.33 14.21 12.20
C GLN A 66 1.26 13.13 11.97
N LEU A 67 1.65 11.98 11.39
CA LEU A 67 0.75 10.90 10.96
C LEU A 67 0.81 9.68 11.87
N LEU A 68 1.99 9.42 12.44
CA LEU A 68 2.23 8.26 13.30
C LEU A 68 2.03 8.65 14.76
N ASP A 69 1.28 7.81 15.46
CA ASP A 69 1.35 7.74 16.91
C ASP A 69 2.69 7.08 17.33
N ALA A 70 3.11 7.27 18.58
CA ALA A 70 4.41 6.80 19.10
C ALA A 70 4.61 5.26 19.07
N THR A 71 3.63 4.52 18.57
CA THR A 71 3.59 3.05 18.49
C THR A 71 4.03 2.52 17.13
N HIS A 72 3.94 3.33 16.06
CA HIS A 72 4.14 2.87 14.68
C HIS A 72 5.44 3.40 14.08
N ASN A 73 6.02 2.63 13.15
CA ASN A 73 7.25 2.97 12.47
C ASN A 73 7.01 3.51 11.04
N ALA A 74 8.02 4.17 10.47
CA ALA A 74 7.94 4.70 9.11
C ALA A 74 7.71 3.61 8.05
N SER A 75 8.23 2.40 8.25
CA SER A 75 7.98 1.26 7.36
C SER A 75 6.51 0.82 7.35
N GLU A 76 5.86 0.81 8.52
CA GLU A 76 4.43 0.50 8.67
C GLU A 76 3.57 1.58 8.04
N LEU A 77 3.94 2.85 8.22
CA LEU A 77 3.30 3.97 7.53
C LEU A 77 3.35 3.80 6.02
N VAL A 78 4.51 3.43 5.48
CA VAL A 78 4.69 3.20 4.04
C VAL A 78 3.81 2.03 3.57
N ALA A 79 3.83 0.89 4.27
CA ALA A 79 2.98 -0.25 3.92
C ALA A 79 1.49 0.11 3.92
N ALA A 80 1.02 0.77 5.00
CA ALA A 80 -0.36 1.25 5.13
C ALA A 80 -0.73 2.25 4.02
N SER A 81 0.22 3.08 3.59
CA SER A 81 0.01 4.06 2.52
C SER A 81 -0.16 3.40 1.17
N PHE A 82 0.62 2.36 0.88
CA PHE A 82 0.42 1.57 -0.33
C PHE A 82 -0.92 0.86 -0.29
N GLN A 83 -1.35 0.33 0.86
CA GLN A 83 -2.66 -0.29 0.99
C GLN A 83 -3.80 0.72 0.74
N PHE A 84 -3.69 1.94 1.28
CA PHE A 84 -4.61 3.04 1.01
C PHE A 84 -4.70 3.40 -0.49
N LEU A 85 -3.55 3.40 -1.18
CA LEU A 85 -3.47 3.69 -2.61
C LEU A 85 -4.09 2.55 -3.44
N LEU A 86 -3.79 1.30 -3.10
CA LEU A 86 -4.29 0.11 -3.81
C LEU A 86 -5.80 -0.08 -3.70
N ASP A 87 -6.41 0.39 -2.61
CA ASP A 87 -7.87 0.45 -2.47
C ASP A 87 -8.54 1.42 -3.46
N ARG A 88 -7.78 2.37 -4.02
CA ARG A 88 -8.29 3.46 -4.88
C ARG A 88 -7.83 3.35 -6.32
N GLU A 89 -6.58 3.00 -6.52
CA GLU A 89 -5.84 3.07 -7.77
C GLU A 89 -5.10 1.74 -7.99
N SER A 90 -4.91 1.35 -9.26
CA SER A 90 -4.07 0.19 -9.58
C SER A 90 -2.60 0.49 -9.28
N ASN A 91 -1.84 -0.54 -8.89
CA ASN A 91 -0.40 -0.39 -8.63
C ASN A 91 0.41 0.16 -9.82
N THR A 92 -0.04 -0.09 -11.04
CA THR A 92 0.55 0.44 -12.28
C THR A 92 0.37 1.94 -12.47
N SER A 93 -0.59 2.56 -11.79
CA SER A 93 -0.85 4.02 -11.84
C SER A 93 -0.09 4.77 -10.75
N ILE A 94 0.52 4.06 -9.79
CA ILE A 94 1.34 4.65 -8.74
C ILE A 94 2.69 5.08 -9.30
N LEU A 95 3.11 6.30 -8.98
CA LEU A 95 4.41 6.85 -9.38
C LEU A 95 5.55 5.92 -8.94
N ARG A 96 6.58 5.76 -9.79
CA ARG A 96 7.75 4.94 -9.46
C ARG A 96 8.62 5.54 -8.35
N SER A 97 8.60 6.86 -8.19
CA SER A 97 9.35 7.54 -7.14
C SER A 97 8.62 8.78 -6.68
N PHE A 98 8.39 8.92 -5.37
CA PHE A 98 7.71 10.08 -4.80
C PHE A 98 7.98 10.23 -3.30
N ASP A 99 7.68 11.42 -2.77
CA ASP A 99 7.65 11.67 -1.33
C ASP A 99 6.24 11.40 -0.79
N LEU A 100 6.13 10.81 0.40
CA LEU A 100 4.85 10.46 1.00
C LEU A 100 3.88 11.64 1.12
N SER A 101 4.38 12.86 1.30
CA SER A 101 3.57 14.09 1.35
C SER A 101 2.88 14.41 0.02
N VAL A 102 3.32 13.82 -1.09
CA VAL A 102 2.68 13.98 -2.40
C VAL A 102 1.30 13.29 -2.40
N ILE A 103 1.12 12.21 -1.63
CA ILE A 103 -0.17 11.51 -1.54
C ILE A 103 -1.27 12.46 -1.05
N GLU A 104 -1.01 13.26 -0.01
CA GLU A 104 -1.98 14.22 0.55
C GLU A 104 -2.44 15.25 -0.49
N ARG A 105 -1.57 15.63 -1.43
CA ARG A 105 -1.92 16.57 -2.51
C ARG A 105 -2.95 16.01 -3.48
N TYR A 106 -2.96 14.69 -3.66
CA TYR A 106 -3.95 13.98 -4.49
C TYR A 106 -5.16 13.53 -3.68
N PHE A 107 -4.93 13.14 -2.42
CA PHE A 107 -5.93 12.60 -1.51
C PHE A 107 -5.86 13.36 -0.17
N PRO A 108 -6.56 14.51 -0.04
CA PRO A 108 -6.50 15.32 1.17
C PRO A 108 -7.07 14.61 2.40
N GLU A 109 -7.83 13.51 2.24
CA GLU A 109 -8.28 12.68 3.35
C GLU A 109 -7.21 11.70 3.88
N TYR A 110 -6.09 11.55 3.16
CA TYR A 110 -5.04 10.57 3.47
C TYR A 110 -4.57 10.65 4.94
N PRO A 111 -4.23 11.83 5.51
CA PRO A 111 -3.74 11.90 6.89
C PRO A 111 -4.72 11.37 7.94
N LYS A 112 -6.02 11.50 7.68
CA LYS A 112 -7.06 11.00 8.59
C LYS A 112 -7.41 9.54 8.31
N ALA A 113 -7.30 9.12 7.06
CA ALA A 113 -7.64 7.78 6.64
C ALA A 113 -6.56 6.76 7.05
N ILE A 114 -5.28 7.16 7.09
CA ILE A 114 -4.15 6.25 7.31
C ILE A 114 -4.21 5.53 8.66
N ASN A 115 -4.77 6.17 9.69
CA ASN A 115 -4.99 5.58 11.01
C ASN A 115 -5.88 4.33 10.99
N ARG A 116 -6.69 4.13 9.94
CA ARG A 116 -7.50 2.90 9.77
C ARG A 116 -6.71 1.75 9.17
N TYR A 117 -5.59 2.04 8.51
CA TYR A 117 -4.71 1.08 7.86
C TYR A 117 -3.51 0.72 8.73
N LEU A 118 -3.11 1.62 9.64
CA LEU A 118 -2.20 1.32 10.73
C LEU A 118 -2.92 0.40 11.73
N LYS A 119 -2.42 -0.82 11.91
CA LYS A 119 -2.98 -1.85 12.80
C LYS A 119 -2.21 -1.92 14.11
#